data_AF-A0A3N0YAL8-F1
#
_entry.id   AF-A0A3N0YAL8-F1
#
_cell.length_a   1.000
_cell.length_b   1.000
_cell.length_c   1.000
_cell.angle_alpha   90.00
_cell.angle_beta   90.00
_cell.angle_gamma   90.00
#
_symmetry.space_group_name_H-M   'P 1'
#
loop_
_entity.id
_entity.type
_entity.pdbx_description
1 polymer ?
#
loop_
_entity_poly.entity_id
_entity_poly.type
_entity_poly.pdbx_seq_one_letter_code
_entity_poly.pdbx_strand_id
1 'polypeptide(L)'
;MNAEVARSMQAFIVYFDSKTKDGLNSVNPWLSVVEELAPEVLILVCDHVCDSGVSRHEAQQWCLAHAFELVELNPQDLPDEDDDFPESTGIKRILQALNANVWSSVEMKDEHSQGFGLMSSLVASHHNSPRPSQETLTSHSPSNSTDEGTESQRAENNQNNTVDTAVDPMIDIDIQELANLTAGDADVENFERLFTKLKEMKDKASSLPHEQRKVHAEKVAKAFWMAIGGDQDEIDGLSSGEES
;
A
#
# COMPACT_ATOMS: atom_id res chain seq x y z
N MET A 1 -17.77 -34.22 -1.62
CA MET A 1 -16.68 -33.78 -0.72
C MET A 1 -17.14 -33.92 0.72
N ASN A 2 -16.25 -34.02 1.72
CA ASN A 2 -16.67 -33.81 3.12
C ASN A 2 -16.93 -32.30 3.31
N ALA A 3 -18.07 -31.92 3.89
CA ALA A 3 -18.47 -30.52 4.09
C ALA A 3 -17.53 -29.75 5.05
N GLU A 4 -16.75 -30.45 5.87
CA GLU A 4 -15.69 -29.88 6.69
C GLU A 4 -14.46 -29.50 5.83
N VAL A 5 -13.94 -30.46 5.06
CA VAL A 5 -12.82 -30.26 4.12
C VAL A 5 -13.12 -29.19 3.08
N ALA A 6 -14.37 -29.13 2.62
CA ALA A 6 -14.86 -28.13 1.68
C ALA A 6 -14.76 -26.70 2.24
N ARG A 7 -15.10 -26.50 3.53
CA ARG A 7 -15.02 -25.19 4.21
C ARG A 7 -13.59 -24.78 4.58
N SER A 8 -12.66 -25.71 4.65
CA SER A 8 -11.24 -25.43 4.89
C SER A 8 -10.43 -25.23 3.60
N MET A 9 -11.05 -25.30 2.42
CA MET A 9 -10.34 -25.17 1.15
C MET A 9 -10.07 -23.70 0.80
N GLN A 10 -8.81 -23.27 0.92
CA GLN A 10 -8.40 -21.88 0.64
C GLN A 10 -7.68 -21.72 -0.71
N ALA A 11 -7.15 -22.81 -1.26
CA ALA A 11 -6.52 -22.86 -2.57
C ALA A 11 -7.00 -24.07 -3.38
N PHE A 12 -7.15 -23.89 -4.69
CA PHE A 12 -7.43 -24.96 -5.64
C PHE A 12 -6.41 -24.92 -6.78
N ILE A 13 -5.60 -25.98 -6.87
CA ILE A 13 -4.54 -26.14 -7.87
C ILE A 13 -4.87 -27.37 -8.71
N VAL A 14 -4.97 -27.21 -10.03
CA VAL A 14 -5.37 -28.28 -10.94
C VAL A 14 -4.42 -28.37 -12.13
N TYR A 15 -3.98 -29.59 -12.46
CA TYR A 15 -3.15 -29.86 -13.62
C TYR A 15 -4.00 -30.23 -14.85
N PHE A 16 -3.64 -29.72 -16.03
CA PHE A 16 -4.18 -30.18 -17.31
C PHE A 16 -3.05 -30.57 -18.27
N ASP A 17 -3.32 -31.55 -19.14
CA ASP A 17 -2.41 -31.92 -20.23
C ASP A 17 -2.61 -30.99 -21.43
N SER A 18 -1.68 -30.05 -21.61
CA SER A 18 -1.64 -29.11 -22.73
C SER A 18 -1.36 -29.77 -24.09
N LYS A 19 -0.83 -30.99 -24.14
CA LYS A 19 -0.56 -31.71 -25.40
C LYS A 19 -1.83 -32.33 -25.99
N THR A 20 -2.88 -32.45 -25.19
CA THR A 20 -4.23 -32.84 -25.61
C THR A 20 -5.06 -31.60 -25.94
N LYS A 21 -5.58 -31.47 -27.17
CA LYS A 21 -6.37 -30.29 -27.62
C LYS A 21 -7.54 -29.92 -26.70
N ASP A 22 -8.23 -30.93 -26.20
CA ASP A 22 -9.35 -30.79 -25.26
C ASP A 22 -8.90 -30.86 -23.79
N GLY A 23 -7.61 -30.64 -23.49
CA GLY A 23 -7.02 -30.87 -22.16
C GLY A 23 -7.72 -30.10 -21.04
N LEU A 24 -8.14 -28.85 -21.32
CA LEU A 24 -8.90 -28.01 -20.38
C LEU A 24 -10.28 -28.60 -20.01
N ASN A 25 -10.89 -29.45 -20.85
CA ASN A 25 -12.17 -30.06 -20.54
C ASN A 25 -12.10 -31.04 -19.34
N SER A 26 -10.89 -31.47 -18.96
CA SER A 26 -10.67 -32.23 -17.72
C SER A 26 -10.90 -31.40 -16.44
N VAL A 27 -10.84 -30.08 -16.53
CA VAL A 27 -11.04 -29.13 -15.42
C VAL A 27 -12.51 -28.77 -15.23
N ASN A 28 -13.30 -28.74 -16.32
CA ASN A 28 -14.72 -28.34 -16.30
C ASN A 28 -15.58 -28.98 -15.18
N PRO A 29 -15.45 -30.27 -14.82
CA PRO A 29 -16.23 -30.88 -13.73
C PRO A 29 -15.97 -30.27 -12.34
N TRP A 30 -14.85 -29.58 -12.16
CA TRP A 30 -14.46 -28.93 -10.92
C TRP A 30 -14.96 -27.48 -10.81
N LEU A 31 -15.36 -26.85 -11.91
CA LEU A 31 -15.76 -25.42 -11.92
C LEU A 31 -16.91 -25.16 -10.95
N SER A 32 -17.97 -25.98 -10.95
CA SER A 32 -19.08 -25.83 -9.99
C SER A 32 -18.66 -26.02 -8.52
N VAL A 33 -17.60 -26.79 -8.26
CA VAL A 33 -17.03 -26.96 -6.90
C VAL A 33 -16.20 -25.73 -6.51
N VAL A 34 -15.47 -25.15 -7.46
CA VAL A 34 -14.71 -23.90 -7.25
C VAL A 34 -15.66 -22.71 -7.05
N GLU A 35 -16.76 -22.64 -7.82
CA GLU A 35 -17.82 -21.64 -7.65
C GLU A 35 -18.55 -21.77 -6.29
N GLU A 36 -18.83 -23.00 -5.82
CA GLU A 36 -19.47 -23.25 -4.53
C GLU A 36 -18.58 -22.88 -3.33
N LEU A 37 -17.28 -23.20 -3.43
CA LEU A 37 -16.34 -23.06 -2.31
C LEU A 37 -15.53 -21.76 -2.31
N ALA A 38 -15.49 -21.05 -3.45
CA ALA A 38 -14.79 -19.79 -3.67
C ALA A 38 -13.39 -19.69 -3.00
N PRO A 39 -12.43 -20.59 -3.33
CA PRO A 39 -11.05 -20.48 -2.85
C PRO A 39 -10.41 -19.16 -3.28
N GLU A 40 -9.57 -18.59 -2.41
CA GLU A 40 -8.88 -17.32 -2.66
C GLU A 40 -7.75 -17.47 -3.70
N VAL A 41 -7.14 -18.66 -3.79
CA VAL A 41 -6.05 -18.96 -4.74
C VAL A 41 -6.49 -20.03 -5.74
N LEU A 42 -6.56 -19.67 -7.03
CA LEU A 42 -6.92 -20.57 -8.13
C LEU A 42 -5.75 -20.67 -9.11
N ILE A 43 -5.15 -21.86 -9.27
CA ILE A 43 -3.98 -22.07 -10.14
C ILE A 43 -4.21 -23.21 -11.11
N LEU A 44 -4.13 -22.92 -12.41
CA LEU A 44 -4.15 -23.86 -13.51
C LEU A 44 -2.70 -24.18 -13.90
N VAL A 45 -2.34 -25.45 -13.83
CA VAL A 45 -0.96 -25.92 -14.02
C VAL A 45 -0.85 -26.78 -15.28
N CYS A 46 0.21 -26.60 -16.06
CA CYS A 46 0.62 -27.55 -17.09
C CYS A 46 2.15 -27.72 -17.11
N ASP A 47 2.66 -28.69 -17.87
CA ASP A 47 4.10 -28.85 -18.10
C ASP A 47 4.66 -27.61 -18.82
N HIS A 48 4.15 -27.34 -20.02
CA HIS A 48 4.28 -26.10 -20.79
C HIS A 48 3.10 -26.00 -21.76
N VAL A 49 2.77 -24.81 -22.24
CA VAL A 49 1.76 -24.60 -23.29
C VAL A 49 2.19 -25.24 -24.61
N CYS A 50 1.23 -25.66 -25.45
CA CYS A 50 1.54 -26.40 -26.68
C CYS A 50 0.59 -26.04 -27.82
N ASP A 51 1.08 -25.33 -28.84
CA ASP A 51 0.27 -24.86 -29.98
C ASP A 51 -0.36 -25.97 -30.84
N SER A 52 0.07 -27.23 -30.69
CA SER A 52 -0.57 -28.38 -31.35
C SER A 52 -1.69 -29.04 -30.50
N GLY A 53 -1.75 -28.70 -29.20
CA GLY A 53 -2.76 -29.08 -28.23
C GLY A 53 -3.54 -27.85 -27.77
N VAL A 54 -3.24 -27.34 -26.57
CA VAL A 54 -3.74 -26.08 -26.00
C VAL A 54 -2.63 -25.03 -26.02
N SER A 55 -2.83 -23.97 -26.81
CA SER A 55 -1.89 -22.85 -26.93
C SER A 55 -1.84 -21.97 -25.68
N ARG A 56 -0.80 -21.11 -25.58
CA ARG A 56 -0.69 -20.09 -24.51
C ARG A 56 -1.94 -19.21 -24.45
N HIS A 57 -2.42 -18.77 -25.62
CA HIS A 57 -3.55 -17.87 -25.73
C HIS A 57 -4.84 -18.52 -25.23
N GLU A 58 -5.12 -19.78 -25.62
CA GLU A 58 -6.32 -20.50 -25.17
C GLU A 58 -6.31 -20.74 -23.66
N ALA A 59 -5.17 -21.17 -23.10
CA ALA A 59 -5.02 -21.35 -21.66
C ALA A 59 -5.20 -20.03 -20.88
N GLN A 60 -4.61 -18.92 -21.36
CA GLN A 60 -4.77 -17.60 -20.74
C GLN A 60 -6.22 -17.08 -20.83
N GLN A 61 -6.90 -17.24 -21.97
CA GLN A 61 -8.32 -16.85 -22.10
C GLN A 61 -9.21 -17.69 -21.17
N TRP A 62 -8.95 -19.00 -21.05
CA TRP A 62 -9.65 -19.85 -20.09
C TRP A 62 -9.40 -19.42 -18.65
N CYS A 63 -8.16 -19.11 -18.29
CA CYS A 63 -7.79 -18.61 -16.97
C CYS A 63 -8.52 -17.31 -16.61
N LEU A 64 -8.51 -16.32 -17.50
CA LEU A 64 -9.23 -15.05 -17.30
C LEU A 64 -10.74 -15.25 -17.13
N ALA A 65 -11.34 -16.19 -17.87
CA ALA A 65 -12.78 -16.48 -17.79
C ALA A 65 -13.22 -17.12 -16.45
N HIS A 66 -12.31 -17.83 -15.77
CA HIS A 66 -12.61 -18.57 -14.53
C HIS A 66 -11.83 -18.07 -13.30
N ALA A 67 -11.15 -16.92 -13.41
CA ALA A 67 -10.27 -16.32 -12.39
C ALA A 67 -9.11 -17.21 -11.91
N PHE A 68 -8.62 -18.12 -12.76
CA PHE A 68 -7.40 -18.90 -12.50
C PHE A 68 -6.15 -18.14 -12.95
N GLU A 69 -5.04 -18.39 -12.28
CA GLU A 69 -3.70 -18.06 -12.76
C GLU A 69 -3.12 -19.24 -13.56
N LEU A 70 -2.49 -18.99 -14.72
CA LEU A 70 -1.76 -20.01 -15.47
C LEU A 70 -0.31 -20.11 -14.96
N VAL A 71 0.11 -21.31 -14.56
CA VAL A 71 1.52 -21.60 -14.24
C VAL A 71 2.04 -22.78 -15.05
N GLU A 72 3.06 -22.54 -15.86
CA GLU A 72 3.84 -23.57 -16.53
C GLU A 72 4.95 -24.08 -15.61
N LEU A 73 5.11 -25.41 -15.50
CA LEU A 73 6.14 -26.04 -14.67
C LEU A 73 7.53 -25.99 -15.31
N ASN A 74 7.60 -26.11 -16.63
CA ASN A 74 8.80 -26.13 -17.45
C ASN A 74 8.57 -25.29 -18.73
N PRO A 75 8.29 -23.97 -18.61
CA PRO A 75 8.02 -23.12 -19.77
C PRO A 75 9.17 -23.16 -20.77
N GLN A 76 8.84 -23.06 -22.06
CA GLN A 76 9.83 -23.08 -23.14
C GLN A 76 10.61 -21.76 -23.23
N ASP A 77 9.90 -20.65 -23.04
CA ASP A 77 10.46 -19.31 -22.93
C ASP A 77 10.56 -18.96 -21.44
N LEU A 78 11.78 -18.78 -20.94
CA LEU A 78 12.02 -18.25 -19.60
C LEU A 78 11.97 -16.71 -19.64
N PRO A 79 11.50 -16.05 -18.57
CA PRO A 79 11.66 -14.60 -18.43
C PRO A 79 13.15 -14.22 -18.43
N ASP A 80 13.45 -13.00 -18.84
CA ASP A 80 14.83 -12.50 -18.80
C ASP A 80 15.25 -12.30 -17.34
N GLU A 81 16.40 -12.85 -16.94
CA GLU A 81 16.92 -12.69 -15.58
C GLU A 81 17.63 -11.33 -15.41
N ASP A 82 17.92 -10.62 -16.51
CA ASP A 82 18.45 -9.25 -16.52
C ASP A 82 17.34 -8.16 -16.46
N ASP A 83 16.06 -8.53 -16.51
CA ASP A 83 14.93 -7.60 -16.25
C ASP A 83 14.92 -7.17 -14.75
N ASP A 84 14.56 -5.91 -14.46
CA ASP A 84 14.46 -5.40 -13.08
C ASP A 84 13.45 -6.18 -12.20
N PHE A 85 12.46 -6.80 -12.83
CA PHE A 85 11.37 -7.54 -12.18
C PHE A 85 11.06 -8.84 -12.94
N PRO A 86 11.94 -9.86 -12.86
CA PRO A 86 11.75 -11.10 -13.61
C PRO A 86 10.55 -11.87 -13.07
N GLU A 87 9.63 -12.26 -13.96
CA GLU A 87 8.48 -13.09 -13.57
C GLU A 87 8.97 -14.42 -12.97
N SER A 88 8.22 -14.97 -12.01
CA SER A 88 8.50 -16.30 -11.49
C SER A 88 7.65 -17.34 -12.22
N THR A 89 8.22 -18.52 -12.45
CA THR A 89 7.55 -19.63 -13.13
C THR A 89 7.59 -20.91 -12.29
N GLY A 90 6.86 -21.94 -12.72
CA GLY A 90 6.82 -23.27 -12.11
C GLY A 90 6.53 -23.29 -10.61
N ILE A 91 7.17 -24.22 -9.90
CA ILE A 91 6.93 -24.43 -8.46
C ILE A 91 7.26 -23.17 -7.63
N LYS A 92 8.24 -22.35 -8.05
CA LYS A 92 8.58 -21.07 -7.42
C LYS A 92 7.36 -20.13 -7.43
N ARG A 93 6.67 -20.02 -8.56
CA ARG A 93 5.46 -19.20 -8.70
C ARG A 93 4.29 -19.71 -7.85
N ILE A 94 4.03 -21.03 -7.88
CA ILE A 94 2.99 -21.66 -7.06
C ILE A 94 3.20 -21.36 -5.57
N LEU A 95 4.44 -21.53 -5.07
CA LEU A 95 4.78 -21.23 -3.68
C LEU A 95 4.59 -19.74 -3.34
N GLN A 96 4.94 -18.83 -4.25
CA GLN A 96 4.72 -17.39 -4.05
C GLN A 96 3.23 -17.04 -3.99
N ALA A 97 2.40 -17.58 -4.88
CA ALA A 97 0.95 -17.35 -4.86
C ALA A 97 0.31 -17.87 -3.55
N LEU A 98 0.73 -19.05 -3.08
CA LEU A 98 0.26 -19.60 -1.80
C LEU A 98 0.74 -18.78 -0.58
N ASN A 99 2.01 -18.35 -0.57
CA ASN A 99 2.57 -17.56 0.54
C ASN A 99 2.02 -16.13 0.60
N ALA A 100 1.57 -15.56 -0.53
CA ALA A 100 0.94 -14.25 -0.59
C ALA A 100 -0.51 -14.23 -0.06
N ASN A 101 -1.13 -15.40 0.11
CA ASN A 101 -2.51 -15.49 0.58
C ASN A 101 -2.64 -15.34 2.10
N VAL A 102 -3.76 -14.78 2.57
CA VAL A 102 -4.02 -14.56 4.00
C VAL A 102 -4.81 -15.72 4.57
N TRP A 103 -4.12 -16.71 5.13
CA TRP A 103 -4.73 -17.97 5.55
C TRP A 103 -5.61 -17.81 6.79
N SER A 104 -6.92 -17.66 6.60
CA SER A 104 -7.94 -17.39 7.64
C SER A 104 -8.10 -18.46 8.73
N SER A 105 -7.33 -19.55 8.67
CA SER A 105 -7.29 -20.63 9.66
C SER A 105 -5.95 -20.72 10.42
N VAL A 106 -5.05 -19.74 10.24
CA VAL A 106 -3.81 -19.63 11.01
C VAL A 106 -4.08 -18.80 12.26
N GLU A 107 -4.49 -19.47 13.33
CA GLU A 107 -4.22 -18.94 14.67
C GLU A 107 -2.70 -18.82 14.84
N MET A 108 -2.21 -17.62 15.17
CA MET A 108 -0.87 -17.53 15.73
C MET A 108 -0.83 -18.40 16.98
N LYS A 109 0.23 -19.19 17.14
CA LYS A 109 0.41 -19.94 18.39
C LYS A 109 0.71 -18.94 19.51
N ASP A 110 -0.32 -18.57 20.27
CA ASP A 110 -0.17 -17.80 21.49
C ASP A 110 0.81 -18.50 22.43
N GLU A 111 2.00 -17.92 22.58
CA GLU A 111 2.99 -18.38 23.55
C GLU A 111 2.59 -17.90 24.95
N HIS A 112 1.57 -18.56 25.50
CA HIS A 112 1.20 -18.62 26.92
C HIS A 112 1.29 -17.29 27.72
N SER A 113 0.70 -16.21 27.18
CA SER A 113 0.52 -14.97 27.95
C SER A 113 -0.84 -14.95 28.66
N GLN A 114 -0.87 -15.34 29.94
CA GLN A 114 -2.05 -15.15 30.80
C GLN A 114 -2.25 -13.64 31.09
N GLY A 115 -3.01 -12.96 30.24
CA GLY A 115 -3.32 -11.53 30.34
C GLY A 115 -4.82 -11.25 30.32
N PHE A 116 -5.34 -10.70 31.41
CA PHE A 116 -6.76 -10.45 31.65
C PHE A 116 -7.45 -9.59 30.57
N GLY A 117 -8.27 -10.21 29.72
CA GLY A 117 -9.21 -9.50 28.85
C GLY A 117 -10.46 -9.04 29.62
N LEU A 118 -10.52 -7.74 29.96
CA LEU A 118 -11.73 -7.08 30.46
C LEU A 118 -12.04 -5.84 29.62
N MET A 119 -13.33 -5.52 29.52
CA MET A 119 -13.91 -4.31 28.90
C MET A 119 -14.05 -4.31 27.37
N SER A 120 -15.07 -5.01 26.87
CA SER A 120 -15.77 -4.61 25.63
C SER A 120 -17.27 -4.51 25.91
N SER A 121 -17.74 -3.29 26.17
CA SER A 121 -19.17 -2.93 26.31
C SER A 121 -19.33 -1.41 26.33
N LEU A 122 -20.45 -0.92 25.78
CA LEU A 122 -20.80 0.49 25.53
C LEU A 122 -19.94 1.10 24.39
N VAL A 123 -20.49 1.77 23.38
CA VAL A 123 -21.60 2.75 23.41
C VAL A 123 -22.65 2.47 22.31
N ALA A 124 -23.91 2.86 22.58
CA ALA A 124 -25.03 2.72 21.66
C ALA A 124 -25.43 4.04 20.96
N SER A 125 -26.08 3.90 19.80
CA SER A 125 -27.15 4.75 19.24
C SER A 125 -27.01 6.28 19.22
N HIS A 126 -27.00 6.88 18.02
CA HIS A 126 -27.64 8.20 17.78
C HIS A 126 -28.30 8.26 16.37
N HIS A 127 -29.22 9.22 16.21
CA HIS A 127 -30.36 9.18 15.27
C HIS A 127 -30.15 9.79 13.86
N ASN A 128 -31.18 9.63 13.01
CA ASN A 128 -31.28 9.97 11.58
C ASN A 128 -32.18 11.20 11.30
N SER A 129 -31.86 12.01 10.27
CA SER A 129 -32.73 12.94 9.48
C SER A 129 -33.07 14.37 10.09
N PRO A 130 -33.62 15.37 9.34
CA PRO A 130 -32.82 16.39 8.60
C PRO A 130 -33.30 17.89 8.67
N ARG A 131 -32.62 18.81 7.92
CA ARG A 131 -32.87 20.22 7.42
C ARG A 131 -34.28 20.92 7.59
N PRO A 132 -34.50 22.27 7.42
CA PRO A 132 -33.76 23.29 6.59
C PRO A 132 -33.69 24.81 7.05
N SER A 133 -33.18 25.67 6.13
CA SER A 133 -33.42 27.14 5.93
C SER A 133 -32.57 28.21 6.69
N GLN A 134 -32.37 29.47 6.24
CA GLN A 134 -32.28 30.14 4.89
C GLN A 134 -31.77 31.64 5.04
N GLU A 135 -31.39 32.32 3.94
CA GLU A 135 -31.16 33.80 3.72
C GLU A 135 -29.89 34.42 4.38
N THR A 136 -28.97 35.18 3.76
CA THR A 136 -28.91 36.19 2.66
C THR A 136 -29.11 37.64 3.12
N LEU A 137 -28.04 38.49 3.06
CA LEU A 137 -28.04 39.85 2.47
C LEU A 137 -26.65 40.54 2.52
N THR A 138 -26.54 41.69 1.83
CA THR A 138 -25.31 42.25 1.22
C THR A 138 -24.72 43.51 1.88
N SER A 139 -23.44 43.76 1.53
CA SER A 139 -22.78 45.07 1.28
C SER A 139 -22.60 46.09 2.42
N HIS A 140 -21.38 46.66 2.52
CA HIS A 140 -21.13 48.10 2.42
C HIS A 140 -19.61 48.39 2.22
N SER A 141 -19.28 49.34 1.34
CA SER A 141 -17.98 50.04 1.26
C SER A 141 -18.23 51.53 1.48
N PRO A 142 -17.21 52.34 1.83
CA PRO A 142 -16.67 53.27 0.83
C PRO A 142 -15.15 53.57 0.95
N SER A 143 -14.67 54.49 0.12
CA SER A 143 -13.29 54.72 -0.34
C SER A 143 -12.67 56.08 0.09
N ASN A 144 -11.50 56.42 -0.51
CA ASN A 144 -10.73 57.70 -0.48
C ASN A 144 -9.79 57.94 0.75
N SER A 145 -8.62 58.60 0.62
CA SER A 145 -7.89 59.20 -0.54
C SER A 145 -6.48 59.73 -0.16
N THR A 146 -5.55 59.85 -1.14
CA THR A 146 -4.43 60.87 -1.25
C THR A 146 -3.34 60.95 -0.13
N ASP A 147 -2.06 61.33 -0.31
CA ASP A 147 -1.25 61.78 -1.48
C ASP A 147 0.29 61.67 -1.24
N GLU A 148 1.10 62.03 -2.25
CA GLU A 148 2.50 62.54 -2.26
C GLU A 148 3.70 61.76 -1.65
N GLY A 149 4.37 60.98 -2.52
CA GLY A 149 5.77 61.21 -3.00
C GLY A 149 6.95 61.60 -2.08
N THR A 150 8.03 60.79 -2.11
CA THR A 150 9.42 61.30 -2.18
C THR A 150 10.38 60.26 -2.80
N GLU A 151 11.21 60.64 -3.77
CA GLU A 151 12.32 59.80 -4.27
C GLU A 151 13.60 60.03 -3.44
N SER A 152 14.36 58.97 -3.12
CA SER A 152 15.81 59.06 -2.86
C SER A 152 16.54 57.70 -2.94
N GLN A 153 17.17 57.48 -4.09
CA GLN A 153 18.51 56.88 -4.32
C GLN A 153 19.01 55.69 -3.46
N ARG A 154 19.25 54.58 -4.17
CA ARG A 154 20.41 53.64 -4.06
C ARG A 154 20.83 53.12 -2.67
N ALA A 155 20.60 51.81 -2.48
CA ALA A 155 21.69 50.86 -2.23
C ALA A 155 21.29 49.47 -2.74
N GLU A 156 22.21 48.77 -3.41
CA GLU A 156 22.05 47.35 -3.73
C GLU A 156 22.21 46.54 -2.44
N ASN A 157 21.35 45.54 -2.20
CA ASN A 157 21.71 44.44 -1.32
C ASN A 157 20.98 43.15 -1.71
N ASN A 158 21.73 42.09 -2.00
CA ASN A 158 21.19 40.76 -2.17
C ASN A 158 20.60 40.28 -0.84
N GLN A 159 19.30 40.09 -0.79
CA GLN A 159 18.66 39.24 0.21
C GLN A 159 17.82 38.22 -0.54
N ASN A 160 18.38 37.02 -0.69
CA ASN A 160 17.58 35.83 -0.93
C ASN A 160 16.56 35.76 0.21
N ASN A 161 15.26 35.74 -0.12
CA ASN A 161 14.23 35.46 0.85
C ASN A 161 14.39 34.01 1.32
N THR A 162 15.17 33.81 2.39
CA THR A 162 14.97 32.68 3.28
C THR A 162 13.56 32.81 3.82
N VAL A 163 12.63 32.06 3.21
CA VAL A 163 11.28 31.90 3.76
C VAL A 163 11.46 31.10 5.05
N ASP A 164 11.62 31.85 6.14
CA ASP A 164 11.68 31.39 7.52
C ASP A 164 10.32 30.77 7.86
N THR A 165 10.11 29.55 7.35
CA THR A 165 8.93 28.75 7.59
C THR A 165 9.08 28.24 9.01
N ALA A 166 8.58 29.04 9.96
CA ALA A 166 8.69 28.79 11.39
C ALA A 166 8.31 27.34 11.68
N VAL A 167 9.34 26.52 11.89
CA VAL A 167 9.20 25.09 12.14
C VAL A 167 8.46 24.94 13.47
N ASP A 168 7.35 24.21 13.46
CA ASP A 168 6.73 23.80 14.71
C ASP A 168 7.76 22.91 15.44
N PRO A 169 8.29 23.34 16.60
CA PRO A 169 9.34 22.60 17.29
C PRO A 169 8.86 21.21 17.72
N MET A 170 7.55 20.97 17.76
CA MET A 170 6.97 19.67 18.04
C MET A 170 7.18 18.64 16.91
N ILE A 171 7.27 19.09 15.64
CA ILE A 171 7.50 18.22 14.48
C ILE A 171 8.95 17.71 14.49
N ASP A 172 9.92 18.59 14.75
CA ASP A 172 11.34 18.19 14.75
C ASP A 172 11.67 17.27 15.96
N ILE A 173 10.94 17.41 17.09
CA ILE A 173 11.00 16.46 18.22
C ILE A 173 10.43 15.08 17.81
N ASP A 174 9.26 15.04 17.17
CA ASP A 174 8.67 13.76 16.72
C ASP A 174 9.59 13.03 15.72
N ILE A 175 10.23 13.79 14.82
CA ILE A 175 11.18 13.28 13.84
C ILE A 175 12.43 12.71 14.51
N GLN A 176 13.00 13.41 15.51
CA GLN A 176 14.16 12.91 16.23
C GLN A 176 13.82 11.63 17.03
N GLU A 177 12.62 11.55 17.60
CA GLU A 177 12.13 10.34 18.27
C GLU A 177 11.99 9.17 17.29
N LEU A 178 11.43 9.42 16.09
CA LEU A 178 11.34 8.42 15.02
C LEU A 178 12.72 7.87 14.61
N ALA A 179 13.70 8.76 14.44
CA ALA A 179 15.08 8.36 14.10
C ALA A 179 15.73 7.54 15.22
N ASN A 180 15.54 7.93 16.48
CA ASN A 180 16.06 7.20 17.63
C ASN A 180 15.43 5.80 17.79
N LEU A 181 14.13 5.66 17.51
CA LEU A 181 13.45 4.36 17.49
C LEU A 181 13.93 3.49 16.32
N THR A 182 14.16 4.07 15.15
CA THR A 182 14.63 3.35 13.95
C THR A 182 16.07 2.85 14.11
N ALA A 183 16.94 3.63 14.77
CA ALA A 183 18.31 3.23 15.13
C ALA A 183 18.42 2.48 16.47
N GLY A 184 17.29 2.13 17.09
CA GLY A 184 17.20 1.41 18.35
C GLY A 184 17.47 -0.09 18.22
N ASP A 185 17.31 -0.83 19.32
CA ASP A 185 17.52 -2.29 19.31
C ASP A 185 16.42 -3.01 18.51
N ALA A 186 16.75 -4.16 17.92
CA ALA A 186 15.89 -4.88 16.98
C ALA A 186 14.86 -5.77 17.70
N ASP A 187 14.19 -5.23 18.71
CA ASP A 187 13.17 -5.91 19.50
C ASP A 187 11.72 -5.51 19.12
N VAL A 188 10.76 -6.32 19.59
CA VAL A 188 9.34 -6.16 19.28
C VAL A 188 8.75 -4.90 19.91
N GLU A 189 9.22 -4.50 21.10
CA GLU A 189 8.71 -3.30 21.78
C GLU A 189 9.14 -2.02 21.05
N ASN A 190 10.37 -1.97 20.54
CA ASN A 190 10.88 -0.88 19.74
C ASN A 190 10.15 -0.77 18.39
N PHE A 191 9.86 -1.90 17.75
CA PHE A 191 9.05 -1.95 16.52
C PHE A 191 7.61 -1.45 16.75
N GLU A 192 6.95 -1.86 17.83
CA GLU A 192 5.61 -1.37 18.20
C GLU A 192 5.60 0.14 18.50
N ARG A 193 6.64 0.66 19.18
CA ARG A 193 6.83 2.10 19.42
C ARG A 193 7.04 2.86 18.12
N LEU A 194 7.87 2.34 17.21
CA LEU A 194 8.09 2.93 15.88
C LEU A 194 6.79 3.03 15.08
N PHE A 195 5.99 1.96 15.03
CA PHE A 195 4.69 1.98 14.33
C PHE A 195 3.67 2.90 15.01
N THR A 196 3.66 2.98 16.34
CA THR A 196 2.84 3.93 17.08
C THR A 196 3.24 5.37 16.73
N LYS A 197 4.54 5.68 16.69
CA LYS A 197 5.05 7.01 16.33
C LYS A 197 4.73 7.38 14.88
N LEU A 198 4.94 6.47 13.93
CA LEU A 198 4.56 6.67 12.52
C LEU A 198 3.06 6.96 12.37
N LYS A 199 2.21 6.29 13.14
CA LYS A 199 0.76 6.53 13.15
C LYS A 199 0.42 7.92 13.71
N GLU A 200 1.01 8.32 14.84
CA GLU A 200 0.82 9.67 15.39
C GLU A 200 1.24 10.76 14.40
N MET A 201 2.39 10.59 13.74
CA MET A 201 2.90 11.54 12.75
C MET A 201 2.01 11.59 11.49
N LYS A 202 1.44 10.46 11.06
CA LYS A 202 0.46 10.39 9.97
C LYS A 202 -0.86 11.08 10.33
N ASP A 203 -1.34 10.89 11.55
CA ASP A 203 -2.58 11.51 12.02
C ASP A 203 -2.40 13.03 12.18
N LYS A 204 -1.23 13.49 12.70
CA LYS A 204 -0.83 14.90 12.70
C LYS A 204 -0.77 15.47 11.27
N ALA A 205 -0.06 14.81 10.36
CA ALA A 205 0.01 15.23 8.96
C ALA A 205 -1.40 15.34 8.32
N SER A 206 -2.31 14.41 8.61
CA SER A 206 -3.68 14.42 8.07
C SER A 206 -4.51 15.65 8.47
N SER A 207 -4.12 16.35 9.55
CA SER A 207 -4.75 17.60 10.00
C SER A 207 -4.22 18.86 9.30
N LEU A 208 -3.11 18.78 8.57
CA LEU A 208 -2.44 19.92 7.94
C LEU A 208 -3.00 20.26 6.53
N PRO A 209 -2.95 21.54 6.11
CA PRO A 209 -3.17 21.96 4.72
C PRO A 209 -2.25 21.21 3.73
N HIS A 210 -2.66 21.11 2.47
CA HIS A 210 -1.95 20.31 1.46
C HIS A 210 -0.46 20.65 1.33
N GLU A 211 -0.10 21.93 1.29
CA GLU A 211 1.30 22.37 1.17
C GLU A 211 2.15 21.97 2.38
N GLN A 212 1.59 22.12 3.58
CA GLN A 212 2.27 21.71 4.82
C GLN A 212 2.39 20.19 4.96
N ARG A 213 1.43 19.42 4.39
CA ARG A 213 1.55 17.95 4.29
C ARG A 213 2.70 17.51 3.39
N LYS A 214 2.96 18.22 2.29
CA LYS A 214 4.08 17.98 1.38
C LYS A 214 5.41 18.11 2.12
N VAL A 215 5.61 19.25 2.80
CA VAL A 215 6.82 19.53 3.61
C VAL A 215 6.97 18.55 4.78
N HIS A 216 5.89 18.21 5.48
CA HIS A 216 5.92 17.23 6.58
C HIS A 216 6.30 15.83 6.07
N ALA A 217 5.74 15.38 4.94
CA ALA A 217 6.07 14.09 4.35
C ALA A 217 7.54 14.03 3.89
N GLU A 218 8.05 15.09 3.23
CA GLU A 218 9.46 15.19 2.82
C GLU A 218 10.40 15.07 4.03
N LYS A 219 10.13 15.83 5.11
CA LYS A 219 10.92 15.77 6.35
C LYS A 219 10.94 14.36 6.97
N VAL A 220 9.78 13.71 7.08
CA VAL A 220 9.68 12.35 7.66
C VAL A 220 10.42 11.32 6.81
N ALA A 221 10.28 11.38 5.48
CA ALA A 221 10.97 10.47 4.57
C ALA A 221 12.50 10.63 4.66
N LYS A 222 13.01 11.87 4.65
CA LYS A 222 14.44 12.18 4.78
C LYS A 222 15.02 11.68 6.11
N ALA A 223 14.33 11.93 7.21
CA ALA A 223 14.77 11.47 8.52
C ALA A 223 14.75 9.94 8.66
N PHE A 224 13.75 9.27 8.09
CA PHE A 224 13.69 7.81 8.08
C PHE A 224 14.82 7.21 7.22
N TRP A 225 15.13 7.81 6.06
CA TRP A 225 16.26 7.41 5.20
C TRP A 225 17.59 7.46 5.93
N MET A 226 17.90 8.60 6.58
CA MET A 226 19.10 8.73 7.41
C MET A 226 19.15 7.70 8.55
N ALA A 227 18.00 7.44 9.20
CA ALA A 227 17.96 6.56 10.36
C ALA A 227 18.14 5.07 10.04
N ILE A 228 17.84 4.64 8.79
CA ILE A 228 18.19 3.29 8.30
C ILE A 228 19.61 3.20 7.71
N GLY A 229 20.40 4.28 7.77
CA GLY A 229 21.78 4.33 7.31
C GLY A 229 21.98 4.80 5.87
N GLY A 230 20.99 5.47 5.27
CA GLY A 230 21.13 6.16 3.97
C GLY A 230 21.89 7.49 4.09
N ASP A 231 22.56 7.90 3.01
CA ASP A 231 23.43 9.08 3.00
C ASP A 231 22.67 10.38 2.70
N GLN A 232 23.07 11.49 3.32
CA GLN A 232 22.45 12.81 3.11
C GLN A 232 22.58 13.28 1.65
N ASP A 233 23.70 12.96 0.99
CA ASP A 233 23.98 13.35 -0.40
C ASP A 233 23.00 12.70 -1.40
N GLU A 234 22.32 11.61 -1.03
CA GLU A 234 21.30 10.94 -1.85
C GLU A 234 19.94 11.66 -1.83
N ILE A 235 19.70 12.49 -0.79
CA ILE A 235 18.42 13.18 -0.54
C ILE A 235 18.51 14.72 -0.65
N ASP A 236 19.73 15.27 -0.71
CA ASP A 236 19.97 16.67 -1.01
C ASP A 236 19.78 16.97 -2.51
N GLY A 237 18.80 17.82 -2.82
CA GLY A 237 18.38 18.14 -4.19
C GLY A 237 17.06 17.49 -4.64
N LEU A 238 16.54 16.49 -3.91
CA LEU A 238 15.24 15.86 -4.21
C LEU A 238 14.01 16.70 -3.80
N SER A 239 14.20 17.93 -3.32
CA SER A 239 13.06 18.77 -2.92
C SER A 239 12.26 19.17 -4.16
N SER A 240 10.94 19.00 -4.09
CA SER A 240 10.01 19.32 -5.18
C SER A 240 9.82 20.83 -5.32
N GLY A 241 10.86 21.53 -5.78
CA GLY A 241 10.75 22.88 -6.28
C GLY A 241 9.87 22.90 -7.52
N GLU A 242 8.68 23.48 -7.40
CA GLU A 242 7.85 23.79 -8.56
C GLU A 242 8.50 24.94 -9.32
N GLU A 243 9.26 24.59 -10.37
CA GLU A 243 9.75 25.56 -11.36
C GLU A 243 8.53 26.14 -12.10
N SER A 244 8.17 27.37 -11.73
CA SER A 244 7.08 28.18 -12.31
C SER A 244 7.62 29.32 -13.17
#